data_AF-A0A3C0B2D5-F1
#
_entry.id   AF-A0A3C0B2D5-F1
#
_cell.length_a   1.000
_cell.length_b   1.000
_cell.length_c   1.000
_cell.angle_alpha   90.00
_cell.angle_beta   90.00
_cell.angle_gamma   90.00
#
_symmetry.space_group_name_H-M   'P 1'
#
loop_
_entity.id
_entity.type
_entity.pdbx_description
1 polymer ?
#
loop_
_entity_poly.entity_id
_entity_poly.type
_entity_poly.pdbx_seq_one_letter_code
_entity_poly.pdbx_strand_id
1 'polypeptide(L)'
;MKIFYAIQATGNGHISRATQLYPYLQKFGEVDFFLSGNNASLNIELPIKFRSAGCSLHYSKCGGLNYWEIAKNIQPVQMYKEAKSLPLKEYDVVINDFDSITSLACKIQKVHSVQFG
;
A
#
# COMPACT_ATOMS: atom_id res chain seq x y z
N MET A 1 -9.84 9.86 -15.35
CA MET A 1 -8.81 10.08 -14.32
C MET A 1 -8.06 8.78 -14.10
N LYS A 2 -6.75 8.83 -13.89
CA LYS A 2 -5.94 7.70 -13.42
C LYS A 2 -5.74 7.80 -11.92
N ILE A 3 -6.19 6.79 -11.18
CA ILE A 3 -6.17 6.73 -9.72
C ILE A 3 -5.16 5.66 -9.30
N PHE A 4 -4.16 6.06 -8.51
CA PHE A 4 -3.27 5.13 -7.83
C PHE A 4 -3.80 4.89 -6.41
N TYR A 5 -4.17 3.65 -6.09
CA TYR A 5 -4.64 3.30 -4.76
C TYR A 5 -3.67 2.32 -4.07
N ALA A 6 -2.92 2.83 -3.10
CA ALA A 6 -2.03 2.03 -2.26
C ALA A 6 -2.76 1.43 -1.06
N ILE A 7 -2.56 0.12 -0.85
CA ILE A 7 -3.18 -0.67 0.21
C ILE A 7 -2.08 -1.30 1.07
N GLN A 8 -2.13 -1.04 2.38
CA GLN A 8 -1.29 -1.73 3.36
C GLN A 8 -1.87 -3.13 3.69
N ALA A 9 -1.22 -4.17 3.17
CA ALA A 9 -1.60 -5.58 3.29
C ALA A 9 -0.96 -6.29 4.50
N THR A 10 -0.90 -5.61 5.64
CA THR A 10 -0.46 -6.20 6.92
C THR A 10 -1.59 -6.94 7.64
N GLY A 11 -2.82 -6.81 7.14
CA GLY A 11 -4.00 -7.55 7.57
C GLY A 11 -5.12 -7.41 6.53
N ASN A 12 -6.25 -8.07 6.81
CA ASN A 12 -7.35 -8.19 5.85
C ASN A 12 -8.25 -6.93 5.76
N GLY A 13 -8.19 -6.03 6.75
CA GLY A 13 -9.09 -4.87 6.84
C GLY A 13 -8.96 -3.89 5.67
N HIS A 14 -7.73 -3.53 5.30
CA HIS A 14 -7.47 -2.60 4.19
C HIS A 14 -7.88 -3.20 2.84
N ILE A 15 -7.67 -4.50 2.64
CA ILE A 15 -8.10 -5.19 1.41
C ILE A 15 -9.62 -5.24 1.30
N SER A 16 -10.31 -5.58 2.39
CA SER A 16 -11.78 -5.58 2.44
C SER A 16 -12.33 -4.19 2.10
N ARG A 17 -11.76 -3.14 2.71
CA ARG A 17 -12.13 -1.74 2.43
C ARG A 17 -11.92 -1.36 0.97
N ALA A 18 -10.75 -1.65 0.42
CA ALA A 18 -10.45 -1.35 -0.98
C ALA A 18 -11.39 -2.09 -1.94
N THR A 19 -11.73 -3.35 -1.62
CA THR A 19 -12.70 -4.15 -2.38
C THR A 19 -14.08 -3.49 -2.39
N GLN A 20 -14.54 -2.99 -1.25
CA GLN A 20 -15.83 -2.29 -1.15
C GLN A 20 -15.83 -0.94 -1.88
N LEU A 21 -14.70 -0.23 -1.91
CA LEU A 21 -14.59 1.08 -2.54
C LEU A 21 -14.38 1.03 -4.06
N TYR A 22 -13.80 -0.06 -4.56
CA TYR A 22 -13.42 -0.18 -5.97
C TYR A 22 -14.57 0.14 -6.95
N PRO A 23 -15.79 -0.41 -6.80
CA PRO A 23 -16.90 -0.11 -7.71
C PRO A 23 -17.31 1.38 -7.74
N TYR A 24 -17.04 2.12 -6.67
CA TYR A 24 -17.32 3.56 -6.60
C TYR A 24 -16.20 4.37 -7.24
N LEU A 25 -14.94 4.01 -6.98
CA LEU A 25 -13.79 4.68 -7.59
C LEU A 25 -13.78 4.52 -9.12
N GLN A 26 -14.23 3.37 -9.64
CA GLN A 26 -14.37 3.13 -11.08
C GLN A 26 -15.31 4.11 -11.78
N LYS A 27 -16.27 4.71 -11.06
CA LYS A 27 -17.16 5.73 -11.63
C LYS A 27 -16.43 7.05 -11.93
N PHE A 28 -15.26 7.26 -11.33
CA PHE A 28 -14.47 8.48 -11.48
C PHE A 28 -13.23 8.28 -12.36
N GLY A 29 -12.77 7.03 -12.57
CA GLY A 29 -11.58 6.78 -13.37
C GLY A 29 -11.09 5.33 -13.37
N GLU A 30 -9.97 5.12 -14.05
CA GLU A 30 -9.21 3.86 -14.02
C GLU A 30 -8.44 3.80 -12.69
N VAL A 31 -8.51 2.65 -12.01
CA VAL A 31 -7.89 2.46 -10.69
C VAL A 31 -6.83 1.38 -10.80
N ASP A 32 -5.57 1.77 -10.54
CA ASP A 32 -4.46 0.86 -10.39
C ASP A 32 -4.14 0.68 -8.91
N PHE A 33 -4.05 -0.57 -8.47
CA PHE A 33 -3.77 -0.89 -7.08
C PHE A 33 -2.30 -1.25 -6.86
N PHE A 34 -1.76 -0.70 -5.78
CA PHE A 34 -0.48 -1.12 -5.21
C PHE A 34 -0.72 -1.82 -3.88
N LEU A 35 -0.20 -3.03 -3.74
CA LEU A 35 -0.30 -3.81 -2.52
C LEU A 35 1.07 -3.93 -1.84
N SER A 36 1.16 -3.48 -0.59
CA SER A 36 2.40 -3.47 0.20
C SER A 36 2.23 -4.20 1.52
N GLY A 37 3.07 -5.19 1.79
CA GLY A 37 2.94 -6.07 2.97
C GLY A 37 2.58 -7.52 2.59
N ASN A 38 2.82 -8.46 3.51
CA ASN A 38 2.79 -9.89 3.19
C ASN A 38 1.91 -10.76 4.12
N ASN A 39 0.96 -10.17 4.85
CA ASN A 39 0.19 -10.89 5.88
C ASN A 39 -1.29 -11.07 5.53
N ALA A 40 -1.75 -10.53 4.41
CA ALA A 40 -3.12 -10.69 4.00
C ALA A 40 -3.33 -12.06 3.34
N SER A 41 -4.36 -12.78 3.79
CA SER A 41 -4.69 -14.14 3.34
C SER A 41 -5.95 -14.21 2.48
N LEU A 42 -6.67 -13.09 2.34
CA LEU A 42 -7.86 -13.02 1.50
C LEU A 42 -7.52 -13.17 0.02
N ASN A 43 -8.39 -13.83 -0.72
CA ASN A 43 -8.37 -13.79 -2.19
C ASN A 43 -8.61 -12.35 -2.64
N ILE A 44 -7.65 -11.79 -3.36
CA ILE A 44 -7.68 -10.40 -3.81
C ILE A 44 -8.26 -10.38 -5.22
N GLU A 45 -9.53 -10.02 -5.35
CA GLU A 45 -10.21 -9.83 -6.64
C GLU A 45 -9.99 -8.42 -7.22
N LEU A 46 -9.10 -7.63 -6.61
CA LEU A 46 -8.68 -6.33 -7.12
C LEU A 46 -7.63 -6.50 -8.22
N PRO A 47 -7.65 -5.67 -9.28
CA PRO A 47 -6.60 -5.67 -10.31
C PRO A 47 -5.31 -5.05 -9.76
N ILE A 48 -4.56 -5.83 -8.98
CA ILE A 48 -3.29 -5.39 -8.40
C ILE A 48 -2.23 -5.26 -9.51
N LYS A 49 -1.81 -4.02 -9.78
CA LYS A 49 -0.79 -3.70 -10.79
C LYS A 49 0.61 -3.73 -10.22
N PHE A 50 0.78 -3.35 -8.96
CA PHE A 50 2.08 -3.29 -8.30
C PHE A 50 2.04 -4.05 -6.97
N ARG A 51 3.14 -4.73 -6.62
CA ARG A 51 3.29 -5.44 -5.35
C ARG A 51 4.64 -5.15 -4.73
N SER A 52 4.66 -5.04 -3.41
CA SER A 52 5.85 -5.01 -2.59
C SER A 52 5.65 -5.84 -1.33
N ALA A 53 6.71 -6.52 -0.88
CA ALA A 53 6.71 -7.17 0.44
C ALA A 53 6.64 -6.13 1.58
N GLY A 54 7.08 -4.90 1.30
CA GLY A 54 6.99 -3.71 2.14
C GLY A 54 7.40 -3.90 3.60
N CYS A 55 6.83 -3.05 4.46
CA CYS A 55 6.95 -3.21 5.91
C CYS A 55 5.80 -4.12 6.37
N SER A 56 6.12 -5.35 6.76
CA SER A 56 5.16 -6.30 7.31
C SER A 56 5.13 -6.24 8.83
N LEU A 57 3.93 -6.31 9.43
CA LEU A 57 3.74 -6.31 10.87
C LEU A 57 3.80 -7.75 11.40
N HIS A 58 4.73 -8.03 12.30
CA HIS A 58 4.82 -9.34 12.94
C HIS A 58 4.14 -9.28 14.30
N TYR A 59 3.34 -10.30 14.62
CA TYR A 59 2.63 -10.40 15.89
C TYR A 59 3.29 -11.44 16.80
N SER A 60 3.44 -11.08 18.07
CA SER A 60 3.86 -12.00 19.12
C SER A 60 2.76 -13.01 19.42
N LYS A 61 3.12 -14.13 20.08
CA LYS A 61 2.16 -15.16 20.53
C LYS A 61 1.10 -14.62 21.49
N CYS A 62 1.35 -13.48 22.13
CA CYS A 62 0.44 -12.82 23.06
C CYS A 62 -0.42 -11.72 22.40
N GLY A 63 -0.43 -11.63 21.07
CA GLY A 63 -1.30 -10.73 20.30
C GLY A 63 -0.77 -9.30 20.10
N GLY A 64 0.29 -8.89 20.80
CA GLY A 64 0.97 -7.61 20.58
C GLY A 64 1.94 -7.64 19.39
N LEU A 65 2.38 -6.48 18.90
CA LEU A 65 3.40 -6.40 17.84
C LEU A 65 4.77 -6.89 18.35
N ASN A 66 5.43 -7.72 17.55
CA ASN A 66 6.81 -8.13 17.76
C ASN A 66 7.76 -7.12 17.10
N TYR A 67 8.01 -6.00 17.78
CA TYR A 67 8.84 -4.92 17.26
C TYR A 67 10.25 -5.35 16.87
N TRP A 68 10.85 -6.29 17.60
CA TRP A 68 12.17 -6.82 17.27
C TRP A 68 12.19 -7.54 15.92
N GLU A 69 11.20 -8.39 15.70
CA GLU A 69 11.05 -9.11 14.44
C GLU A 69 10.70 -8.18 13.28
N ILE A 70 9.84 -7.19 13.51
CA ILE A 70 9.55 -6.13 12.52
C ILE A 70 10.84 -5.40 12.16
N ALA A 71 11.60 -4.90 13.14
CA ALA A 71 12.83 -4.15 12.91
C ALA A 71 13.89 -4.97 12.15
N LYS A 72 14.01 -6.26 12.46
CA LYS A 72 14.96 -7.17 11.80
C LYS A 72 14.59 -7.47 10.34
N ASN A 73 13.29 -7.49 10.02
CA ASN A 73 12.80 -7.85 8.68
C ASN A 73 12.56 -6.63 7.77
N ILE A 74 12.57 -5.41 8.30
CA ILE A 74 12.52 -4.20 7.49
C ILE A 74 13.74 -4.13 6.57
N GLN A 75 13.52 -3.77 5.30
CA GLN A 75 14.56 -3.61 4.29
C GLN A 75 14.56 -2.17 3.75
N PRO A 76 15.16 -1.18 4.47
CA PRO A 76 14.98 0.24 4.16
C PRO A 76 15.51 0.62 2.77
N VAL A 77 16.63 0.03 2.37
CA VAL A 77 17.25 0.26 1.06
C VAL A 77 16.32 -0.21 -0.07
N GLN A 78 15.68 -1.37 0.12
CA GLN A 78 14.74 -1.90 -0.85
C GLN A 78 13.47 -1.04 -0.92
N MET A 79 12.89 -0.68 0.22
CA MET A 79 11.73 0.23 0.29
C MET A 79 12.01 1.57 -0.38
N TYR A 80 13.21 2.15 -0.20
CA TYR A 80 13.60 3.38 -0.88
C TYR A 80 13.70 3.21 -2.40
N LYS A 81 14.30 2.10 -2.87
CA LYS A 81 14.37 1.78 -4.31
C LYS A 81 12.99 1.64 -4.92
N GLU A 82 12.09 0.91 -4.25
CA GLU A 82 10.71 0.71 -4.67
C GLU A 82 9.95 2.05 -4.72
N ALA A 83 10.05 2.87 -3.67
CA ALA A 83 9.44 4.20 -3.62
C ALA A 83 9.92 5.11 -4.76
N LYS A 84 11.19 5.02 -5.14
CA LYS A 84 11.75 5.77 -6.28
C LYS A 84 11.24 5.24 -7.63
N SER A 85 10.92 3.94 -7.73
CA SER A 85 10.45 3.31 -8.97
C SER A 85 8.95 3.45 -9.23
N LEU A 86 8.13 3.74 -8.21
CA LEU A 86 6.69 3.89 -8.39
C LEU A 86 6.37 5.04 -9.37
N PRO A 87 5.56 4.85 -10.42
CA PRO A 87 5.31 5.89 -11.42
C PRO A 87 4.23 6.89 -11.00
N LEU A 88 4.31 7.46 -9.78
CA LEU A 88 3.22 8.25 -9.19
C LEU A 88 2.86 9.52 -9.99
N LYS A 89 3.81 10.08 -10.75
CA LYS A 89 3.57 11.25 -11.61
C LYS A 89 2.65 10.97 -12.80
N GLU A 90 2.39 9.70 -13.12
CA GLU A 90 1.47 9.31 -14.20
C GLU A 90 0.00 9.26 -13.76
N TYR A 91 -0.27 9.52 -12.47
CA TYR A 91 -1.60 9.46 -11.87
C TYR A 91 -2.07 10.85 -11.47
N ASP A 92 -3.37 11.08 -11.68
CA ASP A 92 -4.03 12.33 -11.31
C ASP A 92 -4.30 12.39 -9.80
N VAL A 93 -4.57 11.23 -9.19
CA VAL A 93 -4.88 11.11 -7.76
C VAL A 93 -4.13 9.92 -7.16
N VAL A 94 -3.48 10.15 -6.03
CA VAL A 94 -2.87 9.10 -5.20
C VAL A 94 -3.65 8.98 -3.90
N ILE A 95 -4.28 7.83 -3.68
CA ILE A 95 -4.92 7.45 -2.42
C ILE A 95 -3.95 6.55 -1.68
N ASN A 96 -3.55 6.96 -0.48
CA ASN A 96 -2.66 6.19 0.37
C ASN A 96 -3.42 5.67 1.60
N ASP A 97 -3.66 4.37 1.71
CA ASP A 97 -4.28 3.73 2.87
C ASP A 97 -3.17 3.18 3.79
N PHE A 98 -2.48 4.13 4.44
CA PHE A 98 -1.36 3.93 5.37
C PHE A 98 -0.14 3.16 4.86
N ASP A 99 0.08 3.11 3.54
CA ASP A 99 1.28 2.50 2.99
C ASP A 99 2.52 3.42 3.11
N SER A 100 3.55 2.88 3.75
CA SER A 100 4.82 3.58 4.02
C SER A 100 5.64 3.84 2.75
N ILE A 101 5.62 2.92 1.77
CA ILE A 101 6.40 3.06 0.54
C ILE A 101 5.82 4.18 -0.33
N THR A 102 4.49 4.21 -0.48
CA THR A 102 3.77 5.23 -1.25
C THR A 102 3.92 6.60 -0.61
N SER A 103 3.88 6.69 0.73
CA SER A 103 4.16 7.94 1.44
C SER A 103 5.56 8.47 1.14
N LEU A 104 6.57 7.59 1.18
CA LEU A 104 7.95 7.93 0.83
C LEU A 104 8.08 8.33 -0.65
N ALA A 105 7.41 7.60 -1.55
CA ALA A 105 7.39 7.89 -2.98
C ALA A 105 6.81 9.27 -3.28
N CYS A 106 5.67 9.61 -2.66
CA CYS A 106 5.05 10.94 -2.76
C CYS A 106 6.02 12.04 -2.33
N LYS A 107 6.71 11.85 -1.20
CA LYS A 107 7.71 12.79 -0.69
C LYS A 107 8.89 12.97 -1.66
N ILE A 108 9.46 11.88 -2.17
CA ILE A 108 10.62 11.90 -3.09
C ILE A 108 10.22 12.57 -4.41
N GLN A 109 9.05 12.23 -4.94
CA GLN A 109 8.60 12.67 -6.26
C GLN A 109 7.89 14.03 -6.25
N LYS A 110 7.64 14.58 -5.05
CA LYS A 110 6.88 15.82 -4.81
C LYS A 110 5.45 15.74 -5.37
N VAL A 111 4.78 14.61 -5.14
CA VAL A 111 3.39 14.35 -5.54
C VAL A 111 2.52 14.39 -4.28
N HIS A 112 1.35 15.02 -4.38
CA HIS A 112 0.37 15.04 -3.29
C HIS A 112 -0.40 13.71 -3.24
N SER A 113 -0.70 13.24 -2.03
CA SER A 113 -1.58 12.11 -1.80
C SER A 113 -2.65 12.47 -0.78
N VAL A 114 -3.79 11.79 -0.87
CA VAL A 114 -4.83 11.80 0.15
C VAL A 114 -4.60 10.58 1.04
N GLN A 115 -4.43 10.83 2.34
CA GLN A 115 -4.38 9.77 3.33
C GLN A 115 -5.79 9.27 3.61
N PHE A 116 -5.95 7.96 3.68
CA PHE A 116 -7.24 7.33 3.87
C PHE A 116 -7.19 6.34 5.03
N GLY A 117 -7.81 6.74 6.15
CA GLY A 117 -7.90 5.98 7.39
C GLY A 117 -7.44 6.78 8.60
#